data_AF-A0A7J8JBP1-F1
#
_entry.id   AF-A0A7J8JBP1-F1
#
_cell.length_a   1.000
_cell.length_b   1.000
_cell.length_c   1.000
_cell.angle_alpha   90.00
_cell.angle_beta   90.00
_cell.angle_gamma   90.00
#
_symmetry.space_group_name_H-M   'P 1'
#
loop_
_entity.id
_entity.type
_entity.pdbx_description
1 polymer ?
#
loop_
_entity_poly.entity_id
_entity_poly.type
_entity_poly.pdbx_seq_one_letter_code
_entity_poly.pdbx_strand_id
1 'polypeptide(L)'
;MAGAALPSLLLPLLGLAAAAVADCPSSTWVQFQDNCYIFLQKTIKVESIEDARNQCTDHGGDMISIHNEEENAFILDTLKKQWKGSDNILLGMFFDTDDESFKWFDKSNMTFGKWADQDDEEDLVDTCAYLHTTTGEWKKGNCEVSSVQGTLCKAASKYN
;
A
#
# COMPACT_ATOMS: atom_id res chain seq x y z
N MET A 1 -38.73 53.91 37.56
CA MET A 1 -38.56 53.29 36.23
C MET A 1 -37.14 52.76 36.16
N ALA A 2 -36.93 51.49 36.53
CA ALA A 2 -35.61 50.87 36.53
C ALA A 2 -35.54 49.93 35.31
N GLY A 3 -34.71 50.27 34.33
CA GLY A 3 -34.40 49.40 33.20
C GLY A 3 -33.31 48.41 33.59
N ALA A 4 -33.63 47.12 33.63
CA ALA A 4 -32.66 46.06 33.83
C ALA A 4 -31.96 45.76 32.50
N ALA A 5 -30.65 45.98 32.43
CA ALA A 5 -29.81 45.51 31.34
C ALA A 5 -29.49 44.03 31.56
N LEU A 6 -29.81 43.18 30.57
CA LEU A 6 -29.46 41.76 30.57
C LEU A 6 -27.96 41.60 30.28
N PRO A 7 -27.24 40.70 30.98
CA PRO A 7 -25.84 40.44 30.70
C PRO A 7 -25.72 39.59 29.43
N SER A 8 -24.98 40.10 28.46
CA SER A 8 -24.65 39.39 27.22
C SER A 8 -23.72 38.23 27.55
N LEU A 9 -24.24 37.00 27.57
CA LEU A 9 -23.47 35.78 27.75
C LEU A 9 -22.67 35.52 26.47
N LEU A 10 -21.37 35.82 26.50
CA LEU A 10 -20.41 35.33 25.52
C LEU A 10 -20.22 33.83 25.74
N LEU A 11 -20.84 33.00 24.90
CA LEU A 11 -20.56 31.57 24.83
C LEU A 11 -19.14 31.37 24.32
N PRO A 12 -18.29 30.58 24.99
CA PRO A 12 -16.98 30.25 24.46
C PRO A 12 -17.17 29.44 23.18
N LEU A 13 -16.52 29.88 22.10
CA LEU A 13 -16.30 29.04 20.92
C LEU A 13 -15.51 27.83 21.38
N LEU A 14 -16.20 26.70 21.65
CA LEU A 14 -15.55 25.41 21.68
C LEU A 14 -14.89 25.25 20.31
N GLY A 15 -13.56 25.43 20.27
CA GLY A 15 -12.79 25.06 19.11
C GLY A 15 -13.13 23.61 18.81
N LEU A 16 -13.71 23.36 17.63
CA LEU A 16 -13.77 22.00 17.12
C LEU A 16 -12.31 21.55 17.04
N ALA A 17 -11.90 20.69 17.97
CA ALA A 17 -10.84 19.77 17.65
C ALA A 17 -11.36 19.01 16.43
N ALA A 18 -10.79 19.30 15.26
CA ALA A 18 -11.01 18.48 14.09
C ALA A 18 -10.60 17.07 14.52
N ALA A 19 -11.58 16.21 14.76
CA ALA A 19 -11.31 14.78 14.81
C ALA A 19 -10.60 14.49 13.49
N ALA A 20 -9.38 13.96 13.53
CA ALA A 20 -8.74 13.44 12.33
C ALA A 20 -9.76 12.47 11.72
N VAL A 21 -10.36 12.87 10.61
CA VAL A 21 -11.27 11.99 9.88
C VAL A 21 -10.40 10.81 9.49
N ALA A 22 -10.82 9.59 9.78
CA ALA A 22 -10.09 8.44 9.28
C ALA A 22 -10.16 8.51 7.75
N ASP A 23 -9.07 8.89 7.11
CA ASP A 23 -9.02 9.13 5.66
C ASP A 23 -9.06 7.82 4.86
N CYS A 24 -8.87 6.69 5.55
CA CYS A 24 -8.88 5.35 5.00
C CYS A 24 -10.23 4.64 5.10
N PRO A 25 -10.48 3.62 4.24
CA PRO A 25 -11.79 2.96 4.15
C PRO A 25 -12.30 2.35 5.48
N SER A 26 -11.40 1.92 6.37
CA SER A 26 -11.73 1.40 7.70
C SER A 26 -10.50 1.47 8.62
N SER A 27 -10.68 1.15 9.90
CA SER A 27 -9.60 1.14 10.90
C SER A 27 -8.56 0.02 10.72
N THR A 28 -8.77 -0.92 9.81
CA THR A 28 -7.80 -1.98 9.49
C THR A 28 -6.73 -1.50 8.51
N TRP A 29 -6.98 -0.40 7.82
CA TRP A 29 -6.00 0.26 6.95
C TRP A 29 -5.09 1.14 7.78
N VAL A 30 -3.81 1.15 7.44
CA VAL A 30 -2.80 2.02 8.01
C VAL A 30 -2.55 3.15 7.02
N GLN A 31 -2.73 4.39 7.46
CA GLN A 31 -2.49 5.56 6.63
C GLN A 31 -1.00 5.91 6.64
N PHE A 32 -0.46 6.24 5.47
CA PHE A 32 0.84 6.87 5.33
C PHE A 32 0.78 7.87 4.18
N GLN A 33 1.02 9.14 4.52
CA GLN A 33 0.83 10.26 3.61
C GLN A 33 -0.60 10.22 3.00
N ASP A 34 -0.67 10.33 1.68
CA ASP A 34 -1.85 10.40 0.84
C ASP A 34 -2.41 9.01 0.48
N ASN A 35 -2.00 7.96 1.19
CA ASN A 35 -2.40 6.59 0.85
C ASN A 35 -2.74 5.77 2.08
N CYS A 36 -3.53 4.75 1.84
CA CYS A 36 -4.00 3.78 2.80
C CYS A 36 -3.47 2.41 2.40
N TYR A 37 -2.95 1.67 3.39
CA TYR A 37 -2.31 0.37 3.16
C TYR A 37 -2.94 -0.69 4.05
N ILE A 38 -3.09 -1.91 3.52
CA ILE A 38 -3.55 -3.06 4.31
C ILE A 38 -2.83 -4.32 3.85
N PHE A 39 -2.44 -5.16 4.78
CA PHE A 39 -1.97 -6.50 4.48
C PHE A 39 -3.08 -7.52 4.75
N LEU A 40 -3.59 -8.12 3.68
CA LEU A 40 -4.61 -9.15 3.75
C LEU A 40 -3.92 -10.48 4.09
N GLN A 41 -3.89 -10.84 5.38
CA GLN A 41 -3.27 -12.08 5.90
C GLN A 41 -4.10 -13.33 5.55
N LYS A 42 -4.29 -13.58 4.26
CA LYS A 42 -5.03 -14.74 3.75
C LYS A 42 -4.16 -15.49 2.76
N THR A 43 -3.91 -16.76 3.05
CA THR A 43 -3.32 -17.66 2.06
C THR A 43 -4.38 -18.02 1.04
N ILE A 44 -4.14 -17.65 -0.22
CA ILE A 44 -5.00 -18.05 -1.34
C ILE A 44 -4.19 -18.86 -2.35
N LYS A 45 -4.86 -19.77 -3.03
CA LYS A 45 -4.34 -20.33 -4.27
C LYS A 45 -4.51 -19.29 -5.36
N VAL A 46 -3.50 -19.15 -6.21
CA VAL A 46 -3.54 -18.26 -7.36
C VAL A 46 -3.14 -19.05 -8.59
N GLU A 47 -3.80 -18.78 -9.70
CA GLU A 47 -3.42 -19.25 -11.03
C GLU A 47 -2.54 -18.21 -11.73
N SER A 48 -2.68 -16.94 -11.35
CA SER A 48 -1.84 -15.84 -11.82
C SER A 48 -1.75 -14.72 -10.78
N ILE A 49 -0.83 -13.78 -10.98
CA ILE A 49 -0.71 -12.58 -10.13
C ILE A 49 -2.01 -11.76 -10.08
N GLU A 50 -2.84 -11.79 -11.13
CA GLU A 50 -4.14 -11.11 -11.16
C GLU A 50 -5.10 -11.63 -10.07
N ASP A 51 -4.99 -12.89 -9.64
CA ASP A 51 -5.80 -13.39 -8.51
C ASP A 51 -5.39 -12.78 -7.17
N ALA A 52 -4.09 -12.54 -6.99
CA ALA A 52 -3.60 -11.80 -5.83
C ALA A 52 -4.09 -10.34 -5.90
N ARG A 53 -4.08 -9.75 -7.10
CA ARG A 53 -4.59 -8.40 -7.34
C ARG A 53 -6.06 -8.25 -7.02
N ASN A 54 -6.87 -9.23 -7.42
CA ASN A 54 -8.31 -9.24 -7.18
C ASN A 54 -8.64 -9.09 -5.68
N GLN A 55 -7.81 -9.64 -4.78
CA GLN A 55 -7.99 -9.42 -3.34
C GLN A 55 -7.95 -7.94 -2.96
N CYS A 56 -7.07 -7.15 -3.57
CA CYS A 56 -6.94 -5.73 -3.29
C CYS A 56 -8.05 -4.90 -3.95
N THR A 57 -8.40 -5.22 -5.21
CA THR A 57 -9.47 -4.50 -5.93
C THR A 57 -10.83 -4.72 -5.30
N ASP A 58 -11.10 -5.91 -4.76
CA ASP A 58 -12.32 -6.21 -3.99
C ASP A 58 -12.42 -5.38 -2.70
N HIS A 59 -11.29 -4.86 -2.20
CA HIS A 59 -11.23 -3.98 -1.02
C HIS A 59 -11.14 -2.49 -1.38
N GLY A 60 -11.31 -2.14 -2.65
CA GLY A 60 -11.29 -0.75 -3.13
C GLY A 60 -9.90 -0.13 -3.26
N GLY A 61 -8.86 -0.96 -3.39
CA GLY A 61 -7.49 -0.54 -3.69
C GLY A 61 -6.92 -1.30 -4.89
N ASP A 62 -5.61 -1.38 -4.99
CA ASP A 62 -4.87 -2.24 -5.92
C ASP A 62 -3.68 -2.87 -5.16
N MET A 63 -2.93 -3.77 -5.80
CA MET A 63 -1.68 -4.28 -5.23
C MET A 63 -0.69 -3.13 -4.98
N ILE A 64 0.20 -3.35 -4.02
CA ILE A 64 1.16 -2.35 -3.60
C ILE A 64 2.04 -1.83 -4.75
N SER A 65 2.06 -0.50 -4.90
CA SER A 65 3.07 0.27 -5.63
C SER A 65 3.93 1.05 -4.65
N ILE A 66 5.21 1.28 -4.99
CA ILE A 66 6.16 2.00 -4.12
C ILE A 66 6.91 3.05 -4.93
N HIS A 67 6.84 4.32 -4.51
CA HIS A 67 7.31 5.47 -5.28
C HIS A 67 8.47 6.23 -4.66
N ASN A 68 8.88 5.90 -3.44
CA ASN A 68 10.03 6.49 -2.77
C ASN A 68 10.55 5.61 -1.63
N GLU A 69 11.73 5.96 -1.11
CA GLU A 69 12.39 5.25 -0.01
C GLU A 69 11.59 5.33 1.30
N GLU A 70 10.87 6.43 1.55
CA GLU A 70 10.10 6.63 2.77
C GLU A 70 8.89 5.68 2.84
N GLU A 71 8.19 5.50 1.73
CA GLU A 71 7.10 4.54 1.56
C GLU A 71 7.62 3.11 1.70
N ASN A 72 8.76 2.77 1.07
CA ASN A 72 9.39 1.46 1.22
C ASN A 72 9.74 1.17 2.69
N ALA A 73 10.34 2.13 3.39
CA ALA A 73 10.68 2.01 4.80
C ALA A 73 9.45 1.88 5.71
N PHE A 74 8.40 2.66 5.45
CA PHE A 74 7.11 2.58 6.15
C PHE A 74 6.47 1.18 6.01
N ILE A 75 6.48 0.61 4.80
CA ILE A 75 5.94 -0.73 4.54
C ILE A 75 6.70 -1.77 5.37
N LEU A 76 8.03 -1.72 5.39
CA LEU A 76 8.86 -2.66 6.15
C LEU A 76 8.63 -2.55 7.65
N ASP A 77 8.54 -1.34 8.18
CA ASP A 77 8.27 -1.09 9.59
C ASP A 77 6.89 -1.65 9.99
N THR A 78 5.88 -1.42 9.14
CA THR A 78 4.51 -1.89 9.38
C THR A 78 4.39 -3.42 9.26
N LEU A 79 5.09 -4.03 8.30
CA LEU A 79 5.21 -5.49 8.19
C LEU A 79 5.80 -6.13 9.45
N LYS A 80 6.86 -5.54 10.00
CA LYS A 80 7.53 -6.03 11.22
C LYS A 80 6.67 -5.84 12.48
N LYS A 81 5.97 -4.72 12.60
CA LYS A 81 5.21 -4.37 13.82
C LYS A 81 3.80 -4.96 13.86
N GLN A 82 3.09 -4.97 12.73
CA GLN A 82 1.65 -5.24 12.69
C GLN A 82 1.29 -6.43 11.80
N TRP A 83 1.83 -6.48 10.58
CA TRP A 83 1.26 -7.35 9.54
C TRP A 83 1.89 -8.75 9.43
N LYS A 84 2.95 -9.08 10.16
CA LYS A 84 3.53 -10.45 10.25
C LYS A 84 3.61 -11.17 8.88
N GLY A 85 4.14 -10.47 7.88
CA GLY A 85 4.30 -11.01 6.53
C GLY A 85 5.35 -12.11 6.43
N SER A 86 5.38 -12.82 5.31
CA SER A 86 6.47 -13.72 4.94
C SER A 86 7.77 -12.95 4.67
N ASP A 87 8.89 -13.68 4.55
CA ASP A 87 10.20 -13.09 4.23
C ASP A 87 10.21 -12.34 2.88
N ASN A 88 9.32 -12.74 1.98
CA ASN A 88 9.14 -12.11 0.67
C ASN A 88 7.67 -11.80 0.46
N ILE A 89 7.36 -10.58 0.03
CA ILE A 89 6.00 -10.11 -0.24
C ILE A 89 5.89 -9.76 -1.71
N LEU A 90 4.91 -10.33 -2.41
CA LEU A 90 4.66 -10.03 -3.81
C LEU A 90 4.24 -8.57 -3.96
N LEU A 91 4.94 -7.84 -4.84
CA LEU A 91 4.64 -6.46 -5.20
C LEU A 91 3.59 -6.42 -6.31
N GLY A 92 2.90 -5.29 -6.46
CA GLY A 92 1.96 -5.06 -7.55
C GLY A 92 2.64 -4.77 -8.89
N MET A 93 3.73 -5.48 -9.20
CA MET A 93 4.61 -5.19 -10.33
C MET A 93 4.82 -6.43 -11.19
N PHE A 94 4.79 -6.23 -12.51
CA PHE A 94 5.05 -7.25 -13.53
C PHE A 94 5.97 -6.70 -14.61
N PHE A 95 6.69 -7.57 -15.30
CA PHE A 95 7.48 -7.22 -16.47
C PHE A 95 6.60 -7.25 -17.72
N ASP A 96 6.50 -6.11 -18.39
CA ASP A 96 5.82 -5.95 -19.66
C ASP A 96 6.80 -6.22 -20.80
N THR A 97 6.57 -7.30 -21.55
CA THR A 97 7.46 -7.73 -22.64
C THR A 97 7.33 -6.88 -23.90
N ASP A 98 6.22 -6.16 -24.08
CA ASP A 98 6.03 -5.29 -25.24
C ASP A 98 6.82 -3.99 -25.07
N ASP A 99 6.86 -3.47 -23.83
CA ASP A 99 7.59 -2.24 -23.47
C ASP A 99 8.97 -2.51 -22.85
N GLU A 100 9.38 -3.78 -22.74
CA GLU A 100 10.64 -4.26 -22.12
C GLU A 100 10.93 -3.60 -20.76
N SER A 101 9.89 -3.43 -19.92
CA SER A 101 10.01 -2.69 -18.66
C SER A 101 9.05 -3.19 -17.56
N PHE A 102 9.43 -2.98 -16.30
CA PHE A 102 8.55 -3.25 -15.17
C PHE A 102 7.45 -2.19 -15.06
N LYS A 103 6.23 -2.61 -14.74
CA LYS A 103 5.06 -1.74 -14.56
C LYS A 103 4.28 -2.10 -13.30
N TRP A 104 3.69 -1.08 -12.68
CA TRP A 104 2.72 -1.25 -11.60
C TRP A 104 1.32 -1.58 -12.15
N PHE A 105 0.59 -2.45 -11.48
CA PHE A 105 -0.81 -2.77 -11.81
C PHE A 105 -1.76 -1.57 -11.68
N ASP A 106 -1.49 -0.68 -10.73
CA ASP A 106 -2.25 0.56 -10.51
C ASP A 106 -2.01 1.62 -11.60
N LYS A 107 -1.13 1.33 -12.58
CA LYS A 107 -0.78 2.18 -13.73
C LYS A 107 -0.04 3.47 -13.36
N SER A 108 0.43 3.58 -12.12
CA SER A 108 1.31 4.66 -11.71
C SER A 108 2.69 4.54 -12.36
N ASN A 109 3.42 5.65 -12.45
CA ASN A 109 4.75 5.65 -13.05
C ASN A 109 5.79 4.97 -12.13
N MET A 110 6.73 4.24 -12.73
CA MET A 110 7.93 3.73 -12.06
C MET A 110 8.91 4.87 -11.76
N THR A 111 8.73 5.54 -10.62
CA THR A 111 9.61 6.65 -10.18
C THR A 111 10.72 6.21 -9.23
N PHE A 112 10.64 4.98 -8.72
CA PHE A 112 11.53 4.45 -7.71
C PHE A 112 11.72 2.95 -7.91
N GLY A 113 12.92 2.48 -7.60
CA GLY A 113 13.29 1.07 -7.68
C GLY A 113 14.38 0.76 -6.67
N LYS A 114 14.12 -0.18 -5.75
CA LYS A 114 15.11 -0.64 -4.76
C LYS A 114 15.56 -2.07 -5.05
N TRP A 115 16.00 -2.31 -6.27
CA TRP A 115 16.40 -3.64 -6.74
C TRP A 115 17.61 -4.16 -5.99
N ALA A 116 17.57 -5.43 -5.59
CA ALA A 116 18.74 -6.16 -5.13
C ALA A 116 19.70 -6.38 -6.31
N ASP A 117 20.99 -6.51 -6.00
CA ASP A 117 21.98 -6.95 -6.98
C ASP A 117 21.70 -8.41 -7.36
N GLN A 118 21.34 -8.66 -8.63
CA GLN A 118 20.97 -9.96 -9.17
C GLN A 118 21.58 -10.12 -10.56
N ASP A 119 21.91 -11.35 -10.94
CA ASP A 119 22.46 -11.63 -12.27
C ASP A 119 21.45 -11.24 -13.37
N ASP A 120 21.91 -10.49 -14.38
CA ASP A 120 21.08 -9.91 -15.43
C ASP A 120 20.76 -10.88 -16.59
N GLU A 121 21.21 -12.14 -16.53
CA GLU A 121 21.05 -13.16 -17.60
C GLU A 121 19.73 -13.96 -17.51
N GLU A 122 18.67 -13.39 -16.93
CA GLU A 122 17.38 -14.08 -16.81
C GLU A 122 16.38 -13.65 -17.91
N ASP A 123 15.69 -14.64 -18.50
CA ASP A 123 14.52 -14.39 -19.33
C ASP A 123 13.44 -13.73 -18.46
N LEU A 124 13.09 -12.48 -18.79
CA LEU A 124 12.17 -11.66 -18.00
C LEU A 124 10.69 -11.94 -18.33
N VAL A 125 10.40 -12.85 -19.27
CA VAL A 125 9.04 -13.32 -19.53
C VAL A 125 8.44 -13.88 -18.23
N ASP A 126 7.20 -13.49 -17.94
CA ASP A 126 6.48 -13.91 -16.72
C ASP A 126 7.23 -13.57 -15.40
N THR A 127 7.93 -12.44 -15.38
CA THR A 127 8.65 -11.96 -14.20
C THR A 127 7.83 -10.94 -13.41
N CYS A 128 7.69 -11.21 -12.13
CA CYS A 128 7.12 -10.36 -11.10
C CYS A 128 8.23 -9.89 -10.15
N ALA A 129 7.85 -9.09 -9.14
CA ALA A 129 8.79 -8.65 -8.13
C ALA A 129 8.32 -8.90 -6.71
N TYR A 130 9.28 -9.13 -5.82
CA TYR A 130 9.05 -9.40 -4.42
C TYR A 130 9.87 -8.47 -3.55
N LEU A 131 9.25 -7.87 -2.55
CA LEU A 131 9.92 -7.13 -1.48
C LEU A 131 10.47 -8.12 -0.46
N HIS A 132 11.79 -8.07 -0.22
CA HIS A 132 12.41 -8.79 0.88
C HIS A 132 12.23 -8.02 2.19
N THR A 133 11.49 -8.59 3.15
CA THR A 133 11.02 -7.85 4.33
C THR A 133 12.11 -7.53 5.35
N THR A 134 13.30 -8.15 5.21
CA THR A 134 14.45 -7.86 6.06
C THR A 134 15.28 -6.70 5.53
N THR A 135 15.69 -6.73 4.25
CA THR A 135 16.57 -5.71 3.64
C THR A 135 15.81 -4.55 3.02
N GLY A 136 14.56 -4.77 2.62
CA GLY A 136 13.76 -3.79 1.91
C GLY A 136 14.03 -3.70 0.42
N GLU A 137 14.91 -4.56 -0.11
CA GLU A 137 15.22 -4.62 -1.53
C GLU A 137 14.19 -5.48 -2.26
N TRP A 138 14.10 -5.25 -3.56
CA TRP A 138 13.18 -5.94 -4.45
C TRP A 138 13.96 -6.94 -5.29
N LYS A 139 13.43 -8.14 -5.41
CA LYS A 139 13.98 -9.18 -6.26
C LYS A 139 13.00 -9.52 -7.38
N LYS A 140 13.55 -9.79 -8.56
CA LYS A 140 12.84 -10.41 -9.67
C LYS A 140 12.50 -11.86 -9.29
N GLY A 141 11.37 -12.36 -9.78
CA GLY A 141 10.98 -13.75 -9.60
C GLY A 141 9.74 -14.09 -10.41
N ASN A 142 9.54 -15.37 -10.68
CA ASN A 142 8.46 -15.84 -11.54
C ASN A 142 7.05 -15.54 -10.96
N CYS A 143 6.11 -15.13 -11.82
CA CYS A 143 4.74 -14.80 -11.44
C CYS A 143 3.84 -16.03 -11.21
N GLU A 144 4.11 -17.17 -11.86
CA GLU A 144 3.42 -18.46 -11.73
C GLU A 144 3.67 -19.14 -10.36
N VAL A 145 3.25 -18.49 -9.28
CA VAL A 145 3.18 -19.09 -7.96
C VAL A 145 1.84 -19.81 -7.76
N SER A 146 1.82 -20.95 -7.09
CA SER A 146 0.57 -21.70 -6.82
C SER A 146 -0.21 -21.18 -5.61
N SER A 147 0.41 -20.31 -4.80
CA SER A 147 -0.25 -19.66 -3.66
C SER A 147 0.52 -18.42 -3.20
N VAL A 148 -0.20 -17.44 -2.66
CA VAL A 148 0.38 -16.27 -1.98
C VAL A 148 -0.03 -16.27 -0.51
N GLN A 149 0.93 -16.03 0.39
CA GLN A 149 0.72 -15.99 1.84
C GLN A 149 0.42 -14.56 2.30
N GLY A 150 -0.65 -14.02 1.74
CA GLY A 150 -1.11 -12.66 1.97
C GLY A 150 -0.67 -11.68 0.88
N THR A 151 -1.41 -10.58 0.81
CA THR A 151 -1.27 -9.57 -0.24
C THR A 151 -1.27 -8.18 0.39
N LEU A 152 -0.30 -7.36 0.01
CA LEU A 152 -0.21 -5.96 0.42
C LEU A 152 -0.95 -5.10 -0.59
N CYS A 153 -1.93 -4.35 -0.10
CA CYS A 153 -2.79 -3.51 -0.91
C CYS A 153 -2.59 -2.03 -0.58
N LYS A 154 -2.82 -1.17 -1.57
CA LYS A 154 -2.76 0.29 -1.48
C LYS A 154 -4.02 0.91 -2.07
N ALA A 155 -4.52 1.95 -1.44
CA ALA A 155 -5.62 2.77 -1.94
C ALA A 155 -5.32 4.25 -1.69
N ALA A 156 -5.81 5.14 -2.55
CA ALA A 156 -5.74 6.57 -2.28
C ALA A 156 -6.60 6.93 -1.05
N SER A 157 -6.14 7.85 -0.22
CA SER A 157 -6.99 8.42 0.83
C SER A 157 -8.08 9.32 0.23
N LYS A 158 -9.24 9.41 0.90
CA LYS A 158 -10.45 10.05 0.34
C LYS A 158 -10.38 11.57 0.09
N TYR A 159 -9.29 12.25 0.46
CA TYR A 159 -9.19 13.72 0.40
C TYR A 159 -8.01 14.25 -0.43
N ASN A 160 -7.54 13.47 -1.41
CA ASN A 160 -6.47 13.88 -2.32
C ASN A 160 -6.94 13.83 -3.77
#